data_AF-A0A8M8USZ1-F1
#
_entry.id   AF-A0A8M8USZ1-F1
#
_cell.length_a   1.000
_cell.length_b   1.000
_cell.length_c   1.000
_cell.angle_alpha   90.00
_cell.angle_beta   90.00
_cell.angle_gamma   90.00
#
_symmetry.space_group_name_H-M   'P 1'
#
loop_
_entity.id
_entity.type
_entity.pdbx_description
1 polymer ?
#
loop_
_entity_poly.entity_id
_entity_poly.type
_entity_poly.pdbx_seq_one_letter_code
_entity_poly.pdbx_strand_id
1 'polypeptide(L)'
;MSQFRNPLHVDLILLPLFILQFSLPLSAIRKDVSLQQRHYCRTTVQGRFFLTDDNGHVCDAFSVDPLSRCCPGEGDQFSCQGCNLVSQCCSSYEFCVSCCLNPAMTPKELALKVKIAKPVTAGKYGSVFDFCAGRCRHSSESVVHENAYLSEFHHCFSIPSNSSGCQELKCLRAYSMTGPSSTQLEARLAGINIIIGRQGESCDSACKSSGQSCVPNKLALLNQCEVIQKYMSCKGACLSSIGADQPAEVVEDAPRNLNPGACLYTRSQSSLSCDGSHRHTRRLCPCA
;
A
#
# COMPACT_ATOMS: atom_id res chain seq x y z
N MET A 1 -52.27 -69.18 54.32
CA MET A 1 -51.57 -69.44 55.61
C MET A 1 -50.22 -70.08 55.29
N SER A 2 -49.15 -69.57 55.91
CA SER A 2 -47.75 -70.05 55.94
C SER A 2 -47.05 -70.35 54.61
N GLN A 3 -46.02 -69.63 54.15
CA GLN A 3 -44.71 -69.30 54.73
C GLN A 3 -43.86 -70.49 55.23
N PHE A 4 -42.76 -70.70 54.49
CA PHE A 4 -41.36 -70.88 54.90
C PHE A 4 -40.90 -72.12 55.69
N ARG A 5 -39.87 -72.77 55.12
CA ARG A 5 -38.65 -73.15 55.88
C ARG A 5 -37.39 -73.14 54.98
N ASN A 6 -36.39 -72.41 55.48
CA ASN A 6 -35.01 -72.12 55.02
C ASN A 6 -34.04 -73.34 55.19
N PRO A 7 -32.69 -73.19 55.23
CA PRO A 7 -31.67 -72.66 54.29
C PRO A 7 -30.40 -73.57 54.20
N LEU A 8 -29.29 -73.06 53.65
CA LEU A 8 -27.84 -73.24 53.98
C LEU A 8 -27.00 -73.42 52.69
N HIS A 9 -25.74 -72.98 52.52
CA HIS A 9 -24.87 -71.92 53.04
C HIS A 9 -23.62 -71.88 52.12
N VAL A 10 -23.22 -70.68 51.69
CA VAL A 10 -21.92 -70.10 51.22
C VAL A 10 -20.68 -71.01 50.97
N ASP A 11 -20.01 -70.81 49.80
CA ASP A 11 -18.54 -70.64 49.61
C ASP A 11 -18.28 -70.12 48.17
N LEU A 12 -17.89 -68.85 47.93
CA LEU A 12 -16.56 -68.20 47.97
C LEU A 12 -15.65 -68.45 46.73
N ILE A 13 -15.64 -67.45 45.83
CA ILE A 13 -14.55 -66.94 44.94
C ILE A 13 -13.97 -67.86 43.86
N LEU A 14 -14.13 -67.50 42.57
CA LEU A 14 -13.04 -67.00 41.69
C LEU A 14 -13.58 -66.60 40.31
N LEU A 15 -13.32 -65.35 39.89
CA LEU A 15 -13.46 -64.87 38.51
C LEU A 15 -12.53 -65.69 37.58
N PRO A 16 -12.96 -65.86 36.31
CA PRO A 16 -12.16 -65.27 35.24
C PRO A 16 -13.00 -64.53 34.20
N LEU A 17 -12.62 -63.26 34.00
CA LEU A 17 -12.61 -62.51 32.75
C LEU A 17 -13.46 -63.09 31.60
N PHE A 18 -14.71 -62.65 31.52
CA PHE A 18 -15.48 -62.64 30.27
C PHE A 18 -14.79 -61.64 29.32
N ILE A 19 -13.82 -62.11 28.52
CA ILE A 19 -13.30 -61.36 27.37
C ILE A 19 -14.42 -61.38 26.33
N LEU A 20 -15.37 -60.46 26.48
CA LEU A 20 -16.23 -60.04 25.39
C LEU A 20 -15.31 -59.43 24.33
N GLN A 21 -15.03 -60.22 23.29
CA GLN A 21 -14.51 -59.72 22.02
C GLN A 21 -15.59 -58.86 21.35
N PHE A 22 -15.85 -57.67 21.90
CA PHE A 22 -16.42 -56.57 21.14
C PHE A 22 -15.27 -55.96 20.36
N SER A 23 -15.14 -56.37 19.10
CA SER A 23 -14.49 -55.58 18.07
C SER A 23 -15.23 -54.24 17.97
N LEU A 24 -14.81 -53.28 18.80
CA LEU A 24 -15.11 -51.88 18.56
C LEU A 24 -14.62 -51.58 17.13
N PRO A 25 -15.45 -51.04 16.23
CA PRO A 25 -14.90 -50.45 15.04
C PRO A 25 -13.96 -49.36 15.56
N LEU A 26 -12.67 -49.49 15.28
CA LEU A 26 -11.76 -48.36 15.34
C LEU A 26 -12.38 -47.34 14.37
N SER A 27 -13.22 -46.46 14.89
CA SER A 27 -13.44 -45.19 14.27
C SER A 27 -12.06 -44.56 14.29
N ALA A 28 -11.39 -44.59 13.14
CA ALA A 28 -10.18 -43.85 12.93
C ALA A 28 -10.52 -42.42 13.33
N ILE A 29 -10.04 -42.01 14.50
CA ILE A 29 -9.98 -40.60 14.86
C ILE A 29 -9.12 -40.02 13.74
N ARG A 30 -9.77 -39.43 12.74
CA ARG A 30 -9.10 -38.53 11.81
C ARG A 30 -8.42 -37.51 12.71
N LYS A 31 -7.11 -37.69 12.92
CA LYS A 31 -6.21 -36.67 13.46
C LYS A 31 -5.98 -35.62 12.39
N ASP A 32 -7.07 -35.03 11.92
CA ASP A 32 -7.09 -33.80 11.14
C ASP A 32 -8.06 -32.82 11.81
N VAL A 33 -8.11 -32.84 13.15
CA VAL A 33 -8.30 -31.56 13.84
C VAL A 33 -6.96 -30.87 13.71
N SER A 34 -6.76 -30.20 12.57
CA SER A 34 -5.98 -28.98 12.56
C SER A 34 -6.49 -28.18 13.75
N LEU A 35 -5.72 -28.16 14.84
CA LEU A 35 -5.76 -27.04 15.76
C LEU A 35 -5.47 -25.86 14.85
N GLN A 36 -6.51 -25.27 14.25
CA GLN A 36 -6.43 -23.97 13.63
C GLN A 36 -5.86 -23.10 14.74
N GLN A 37 -4.55 -22.86 14.70
CA GLN A 37 -3.92 -21.83 15.50
C GLN A 37 -4.77 -20.61 15.25
N ARG A 38 -5.56 -20.23 16.26
CA ARG A 38 -6.35 -19.01 16.19
C ARG A 38 -5.36 -17.91 15.88
N HIS A 39 -5.43 -17.39 14.66
CA HIS A 39 -4.52 -16.36 14.22
C HIS A 39 -5.00 -15.07 14.86
N TYR A 40 -4.14 -14.48 15.69
CA TYR A 40 -4.39 -13.18 16.28
C TYR A 40 -3.60 -12.15 15.49
N CYS A 41 -4.28 -11.12 15.00
CA CYS A 41 -3.61 -10.05 14.28
C CYS A 41 -2.99 -9.04 15.23
N ARG A 42 -1.86 -8.49 14.80
CA ARG A 42 -1.29 -7.29 15.41
C ARG A 42 -1.89 -6.09 14.72
N THR A 43 -2.31 -5.09 15.47
CA THR A 43 -2.86 -3.86 14.90
C THR A 43 -2.01 -2.66 15.26
N THR A 44 -2.13 -1.61 14.47
CA THR A 44 -1.74 -0.28 14.89
C THR A 44 -2.56 0.16 16.12
N VAL A 45 -1.94 0.93 17.00
CA VAL A 45 -2.51 1.30 18.32
C VAL A 45 -2.72 2.81 18.44
N GLN A 46 -2.54 3.56 17.34
CA GLN A 46 -2.48 5.03 17.38
C GLN A 46 -3.68 5.74 16.73
N GLY A 47 -4.40 5.11 15.80
CA GLY A 47 -5.54 5.74 15.15
C GLY A 47 -6.80 5.81 16.02
N ARG A 48 -7.48 6.97 16.00
CA ARG A 48 -8.77 7.18 16.70
C ARG A 48 -9.96 6.54 15.99
N PHE A 49 -9.94 6.55 14.65
CA PHE A 49 -11.07 6.14 13.82
C PHE A 49 -10.76 4.89 13.00
N PHE A 50 -9.55 4.82 12.45
CA PHE A 50 -9.08 3.69 11.66
C PHE A 50 -7.94 2.97 12.37
N LEU A 51 -7.79 1.70 12.06
CA LEU A 51 -6.61 0.91 12.40
C LEU A 51 -6.24 0.01 11.22
N THR A 52 -5.00 -0.46 11.26
CA THR A 52 -4.44 -1.38 10.27
C THR A 52 -3.94 -2.62 10.96
N ASP A 53 -4.31 -3.80 10.45
CA ASP A 53 -3.78 -5.07 10.93
C ASP A 53 -2.48 -5.48 10.21
N ASP A 54 -1.82 -6.53 10.71
CA ASP A 54 -0.57 -7.05 10.15
C ASP A 54 -0.75 -7.82 8.84
N ASN A 55 -2.00 -8.11 8.47
CA ASN A 55 -2.35 -8.56 7.13
C ASN A 55 -2.51 -7.39 6.13
N GLY A 56 -2.48 -6.14 6.61
CA GLY A 56 -2.56 -4.93 5.81
C GLY A 56 -3.96 -4.43 5.52
N HIS A 57 -4.99 -4.94 6.18
CA HIS A 57 -6.36 -4.42 6.05
C HIS A 57 -6.53 -3.18 6.91
N VAL A 58 -7.24 -2.18 6.39
CA VAL A 58 -7.67 -1.00 7.14
C VAL A 58 -9.15 -1.11 7.45
N CYS A 59 -9.52 -0.88 8.70
CA CYS A 59 -10.91 -0.88 9.12
C CYS A 59 -11.18 0.16 10.20
N ASP A 60 -12.46 0.45 10.43
CA ASP A 60 -12.87 1.29 11.55
C ASP A 60 -12.54 0.58 12.87
N ALA A 61 -12.06 1.32 13.87
CA ALA A 61 -11.63 0.77 15.15
C ALA A 61 -12.73 -0.02 15.88
N PHE A 62 -14.01 0.30 15.63
CA PHE A 62 -15.17 -0.39 16.19
C PHE A 62 -15.54 -1.67 15.43
N SER A 63 -15.02 -1.86 14.23
CA SER A 63 -15.32 -3.03 13.37
C SER A 63 -14.36 -4.20 13.52
N VAL A 64 -13.30 -4.05 14.33
CA VAL A 64 -12.33 -5.11 14.61
C VAL A 64 -12.97 -6.28 15.34
N ASP A 65 -12.63 -7.49 14.91
CA ASP A 65 -13.07 -8.70 15.59
C ASP A 65 -12.49 -8.76 17.02
N PRO A 66 -13.32 -8.82 18.08
CA PRO A 66 -12.84 -8.80 19.45
C PRO A 66 -11.96 -9.99 19.83
N LEU A 67 -12.14 -11.13 19.15
CA LEU A 67 -11.43 -12.38 19.46
C LEU A 67 -10.06 -12.44 18.77
N SER A 68 -10.02 -12.30 17.45
CA SER A 68 -8.80 -12.38 16.64
C SER A 68 -8.04 -11.06 16.56
N ARG A 69 -8.67 -9.92 16.89
CA ARG A 69 -8.12 -8.57 16.72
C ARG A 69 -7.82 -8.18 15.27
N CYS A 70 -8.26 -8.97 14.30
CA CYS A 70 -8.10 -8.67 12.87
C CYS A 70 -9.20 -7.74 12.37
N CYS A 71 -8.89 -6.98 11.32
CA CYS A 71 -9.92 -6.27 10.58
C CYS A 71 -10.80 -7.28 9.80
N PRO A 72 -12.08 -6.98 9.58
CA PRO A 72 -12.91 -7.78 8.68
C PRO A 72 -12.34 -7.69 7.26
N GLY A 73 -12.21 -8.83 6.59
CA GLY A 73 -11.60 -8.94 5.25
C GLY A 73 -12.42 -8.34 4.10
N GLU A 74 -13.44 -7.54 4.39
CA GLU A 74 -14.27 -6.86 3.39
C GLU A 74 -13.72 -5.47 2.99
N GLY A 75 -12.64 -5.00 3.64
CA GLY A 75 -11.97 -3.73 3.33
C GLY A 75 -10.80 -3.85 2.35
N ASP A 76 -10.29 -2.71 1.87
CA ASP A 76 -9.13 -2.64 0.97
C ASP A 76 -7.85 -3.09 1.69
N GLN A 77 -7.32 -4.25 1.30
CA GLN A 77 -6.01 -4.74 1.73
C GLN A 77 -4.90 -3.93 1.05
N PHE A 78 -3.92 -3.47 1.82
CA PHE A 78 -2.80 -2.65 1.35
C PHE A 78 -3.22 -1.32 0.71
N SER A 79 -4.30 -0.72 1.19
CA SER A 79 -4.80 0.55 0.70
C SER A 79 -3.78 1.68 0.86
N CYS A 80 -3.51 2.38 -0.24
CA CYS A 80 -2.68 3.58 -0.28
C CYS A 80 -3.52 4.87 -0.37
N GLN A 81 -4.75 4.84 0.15
CA GLN A 81 -5.62 6.02 0.13
C GLN A 81 -4.96 7.19 0.87
N GLY A 82 -4.91 8.36 0.22
CA GLY A 82 -4.28 9.55 0.80
C GLY A 82 -2.75 9.45 0.92
N CYS A 83 -2.11 8.58 0.13
CA CYS A 83 -0.66 8.47 -0.01
C CYS A 83 -0.18 9.04 -1.35
N ASN A 84 0.93 9.77 -1.31
CA ASN A 84 1.72 10.08 -2.47
C ASN A 84 2.77 8.97 -2.66
N LEU A 85 2.63 8.17 -3.72
CA LEU A 85 3.48 7.01 -3.97
C LEU A 85 4.91 7.39 -4.38
N VAL A 86 5.13 8.62 -4.84
CA VAL A 86 6.47 9.12 -5.24
C VAL A 86 7.29 9.46 -4.02
N SER A 87 6.73 10.22 -3.08
CA SER A 87 7.38 10.52 -1.81
C SER A 87 7.29 9.37 -0.80
N GLN A 88 6.40 8.40 -1.06
CA GLN A 88 6.04 7.30 -0.15
C GLN A 88 5.62 7.85 1.22
N CYS A 89 4.85 8.94 1.17
CA CYS A 89 4.32 9.64 2.32
C CYS A 89 2.80 9.72 2.21
N CYS A 90 2.12 9.62 3.35
CA CYS A 90 0.68 9.64 3.46
C CYS A 90 0.23 10.69 4.46
N SER A 91 -1.02 11.12 4.28
CA SER A 91 -1.71 12.03 5.20
C SER A 91 -2.23 11.32 6.46
N SER A 92 -2.36 10.00 6.42
CA SER A 92 -2.84 9.18 7.54
C SER A 92 -1.84 8.07 7.88
N TYR A 93 -1.60 7.89 9.18
CA TYR A 93 -0.74 6.85 9.72
C TYR A 93 -1.18 5.46 9.28
N GLU A 94 -2.48 5.19 9.34
CA GLU A 94 -3.04 3.86 9.11
C GLU A 94 -2.88 3.45 7.65
N PHE A 95 -3.28 4.33 6.74
CA PHE A 95 -3.05 4.12 5.30
C PHE A 95 -1.57 4.08 4.93
N CYS A 96 -0.69 4.79 5.65
CA CYS A 96 0.76 4.63 5.49
C CYS A 96 1.21 3.20 5.82
N VAL A 97 0.79 2.66 6.97
CA VAL A 97 1.17 1.31 7.39
C VAL A 97 0.61 0.27 6.41
N SER A 98 -0.66 0.39 6.01
CA SER A 98 -1.30 -0.50 5.03
C SER A 98 -0.58 -0.47 3.68
N CYS A 99 -0.33 0.72 3.13
CA CYS A 99 0.39 0.89 1.87
C CYS A 99 1.82 0.34 1.93
N CYS A 100 2.52 0.57 3.05
CA CYS A 100 3.88 0.09 3.27
C CYS A 100 3.95 -1.45 3.35
N LEU A 101 2.94 -2.09 3.93
CA LEU A 101 2.87 -3.55 4.06
C LEU A 101 2.74 -4.27 2.71
N ASN A 102 2.34 -3.53 1.65
CA ASN A 102 2.28 -4.08 0.31
C ASN A 102 3.66 -4.62 -0.11
N PRO A 103 3.78 -5.91 -0.49
CA PRO A 103 5.04 -6.48 -0.96
C PRO A 103 5.63 -5.76 -2.19
N ALA A 104 4.78 -5.11 -3.00
CA ALA A 104 5.22 -4.29 -4.12
C ALA A 104 5.90 -2.98 -3.68
N MET A 105 5.55 -2.46 -2.50
CA MET A 105 6.14 -1.24 -1.94
C MET A 105 7.36 -1.57 -1.08
N THR A 106 7.24 -2.57 -0.19
CA THR A 106 8.30 -2.93 0.78
C THR A 106 8.63 -4.42 0.70
N PRO A 107 9.74 -4.79 0.04
CA PRO A 107 10.22 -6.17 0.06
C PRO A 107 10.57 -6.62 1.48
N LYS A 108 10.16 -7.83 1.86
CA LYS A 108 10.42 -8.40 3.20
C LYS A 108 11.90 -8.39 3.59
N GLU A 109 12.78 -8.72 2.65
CA GLU A 109 14.23 -8.73 2.91
C GLU A 109 14.79 -7.35 3.23
N LEU A 110 14.22 -6.30 2.63
CA LEU A 110 14.62 -4.93 2.89
C LEU A 110 14.18 -4.51 4.29
N ALA A 111 12.90 -4.71 4.62
CA ALA A 111 12.34 -4.34 5.92
C ALA A 111 13.13 -4.92 7.09
N LEU A 112 13.57 -6.19 6.98
CA LEU A 112 14.31 -6.89 8.02
C LEU A 112 15.80 -6.53 8.10
N LYS A 113 16.37 -5.90 7.06
CA LYS A 113 17.79 -5.49 7.04
C LYS A 113 18.01 -4.10 7.60
N VAL A 114 17.00 -3.23 7.54
CA VAL A 114 17.08 -1.84 8.02
C VAL A 114 17.16 -1.78 9.54
N LYS A 115 18.05 -0.91 10.05
CA LYS A 115 18.15 -0.62 11.49
C LYS A 115 17.01 0.29 11.93
N ILE A 116 16.53 0.10 13.14
CA ILE A 116 15.44 0.90 13.73
C ILE A 116 15.85 2.37 13.88
N ALA A 117 17.12 2.63 14.21
CA ALA A 117 17.65 3.97 14.44
C ALA A 117 19.06 4.14 13.86
N LYS A 118 19.54 5.40 13.82
CA LYS A 118 20.88 5.77 13.33
C LYS A 118 22.06 5.15 14.11
N PRO A 119 22.02 4.97 15.45
CA PRO A 119 23.14 4.42 16.20
C PRO A 119 23.58 3.03 15.72
N VAL A 120 24.88 2.75 15.76
CA VAL A 120 25.44 1.46 15.29
C VAL A 120 24.89 0.27 16.09
N THR A 121 24.60 0.49 17.37
CA THR A 121 24.02 -0.46 18.33
C THR A 121 22.52 -0.72 18.13
N ALA A 122 21.84 0.02 17.24
CA ALA A 122 20.42 -0.14 17.02
C ALA A 122 20.10 -1.52 16.41
N GLY A 123 19.08 -2.17 16.99
CA GLY A 123 18.51 -3.42 16.46
C GLY A 123 17.84 -3.25 15.10
N LYS A 124 17.45 -4.37 14.51
CA LYS A 124 16.67 -4.45 13.27
C LYS A 124 15.20 -4.72 13.58
N TYR A 125 14.33 -4.47 12.61
CA TYR A 125 12.90 -4.78 12.75
C TYR A 125 12.66 -6.30 12.78
N GLY A 126 11.73 -6.75 13.62
CA GLY A 126 11.36 -8.17 13.75
C GLY A 126 10.41 -8.66 12.66
N SER A 127 9.64 -7.76 12.05
CA SER A 127 8.68 -8.07 10.98
C SER A 127 8.51 -6.89 10.03
N VAL A 128 7.88 -7.13 8.87
CA VAL A 128 7.50 -6.05 7.92
C VAL A 128 6.49 -5.09 8.57
N PHE A 129 5.59 -5.63 9.38
CA PHE A 129 4.65 -4.81 10.16
C PHE A 129 5.38 -3.87 11.12
N ASP A 130 6.37 -4.35 11.87
CA ASP A 130 7.15 -3.50 12.79
C ASP A 130 7.94 -2.43 12.04
N PHE A 131 8.47 -2.77 10.86
CA PHE A 131 9.13 -1.83 9.98
C PHE A 131 8.15 -0.72 9.54
N CYS A 132 6.99 -1.08 9.01
CA CYS A 132 5.99 -0.13 8.53
C CYS A 132 5.41 0.72 9.65
N ALA A 133 4.99 0.10 10.75
CA ALA A 133 4.48 0.80 11.94
C ALA A 133 5.53 1.73 12.55
N GLY A 134 6.81 1.33 12.56
CA GLY A 134 7.90 2.17 13.06
C GLY A 134 8.21 3.35 12.14
N ARG A 135 8.30 3.10 10.81
CA ARG A 135 8.68 4.12 9.84
C ARG A 135 7.59 5.16 9.59
N CYS A 136 6.33 4.73 9.48
CA CYS A 136 5.19 5.60 9.24
C CYS A 136 4.87 6.56 10.40
N ARG A 137 5.47 6.37 11.58
CA ARG A 137 5.38 7.37 12.65
C ARG A 137 6.05 8.67 12.20
N HIS A 138 5.57 9.80 12.75
CA HIS A 138 6.12 11.11 12.45
C HIS A 138 7.64 11.10 12.67
N SER A 139 8.39 11.47 11.63
CA SER A 139 9.84 11.60 11.73
C SER A 139 10.25 13.05 11.95
N SER A 140 11.37 13.25 12.64
CA SER A 140 12.02 14.56 12.75
C SER A 140 12.34 15.20 11.39
N GLU A 141 12.49 14.36 10.36
CA GLU A 141 12.73 14.74 8.98
C GLU A 141 11.46 15.30 8.29
N SER A 142 10.28 15.11 8.88
CA SER A 142 8.99 15.62 8.38
C SER A 142 8.59 16.96 9.01
N VAL A 143 9.38 17.50 9.94
CA VAL A 143 9.12 18.77 10.64
C VAL A 143 10.13 19.86 10.26
N VAL A 144 9.65 21.09 10.17
CA VAL A 144 10.35 22.33 9.87
C VAL A 144 10.26 23.21 11.11
N HIS A 145 11.40 23.78 11.53
CA HIS A 145 11.52 24.55 12.78
C HIS A 145 10.90 23.83 14.00
N GLU A 146 11.17 22.53 14.12
CA GLU A 146 10.82 21.65 15.24
C GLU A 146 9.32 21.45 15.54
N ASN A 147 8.40 22.25 14.98
CA ASN A 147 6.97 22.23 15.34
C ASN A 147 5.98 22.38 14.17
N ALA A 148 6.43 22.57 12.92
CA ALA A 148 5.54 22.67 11.77
C ALA A 148 5.82 21.53 10.77
N TYR A 149 4.82 20.78 10.35
CA TYR A 149 5.04 19.75 9.33
C TYR A 149 5.36 20.39 7.97
N LEU A 150 6.32 19.80 7.24
CA LEU A 150 6.69 20.25 5.90
C LEU A 150 5.52 20.15 4.90
N SER A 151 4.60 19.21 5.14
CA SER A 151 3.49 18.86 4.27
C SER A 151 2.38 18.18 5.07
N GLU A 152 1.17 18.20 4.52
CA GLU A 152 0.04 17.37 4.98
C GLU A 152 0.39 15.87 4.94
N PHE A 153 1.31 15.46 4.05
CA PHE A 153 1.82 14.08 3.94
C PHE A 153 3.04 13.86 4.85
N HIS A 154 2.79 13.65 6.14
CA HIS A 154 3.83 13.59 7.17
C HIS A 154 4.09 12.18 7.72
N HIS A 155 3.38 11.16 7.23
CA HIS A 155 3.62 9.75 7.54
C HIS A 155 4.36 9.08 6.40
N CYS A 156 5.66 8.82 6.53
CA CYS A 156 6.48 8.35 5.41
C CYS A 156 7.17 7.01 5.69
N PHE A 157 7.18 6.11 4.71
CA PHE A 157 7.87 4.82 4.81
C PHE A 157 9.11 4.69 3.91
N SER A 158 9.41 5.70 3.08
CA SER A 158 10.61 5.72 2.24
C SER A 158 11.90 5.54 3.02
N ILE A 159 12.87 4.81 2.49
CA ILE A 159 14.17 4.64 3.14
C ILE A 159 15.16 5.65 2.53
N PRO A 160 15.79 6.53 3.34
CA PRO A 160 16.82 7.43 2.84
C PRO A 160 18.00 6.66 2.24
N SER A 161 18.52 7.17 1.13
CA SER A 161 19.60 6.56 0.32
C SER A 161 20.87 6.23 1.11
N ASN A 162 21.09 6.90 2.25
CA ASN A 162 22.28 6.75 3.10
C ASN A 162 22.10 5.72 4.24
N SER A 163 20.98 4.99 4.31
CA SER A 163 20.80 3.96 5.33
C SER A 163 21.55 2.67 4.97
N SER A 164 22.19 2.05 5.95
CA SER A 164 23.02 0.85 5.82
C SER A 164 22.34 -0.38 5.18
N GLY A 165 21.02 -0.35 4.95
CA GLY A 165 20.28 -1.39 4.23
C GLY A 165 20.15 -1.19 2.71
N CYS A 166 20.32 0.04 2.19
CA CYS A 166 20.19 0.37 0.76
C CYS A 166 21.49 0.24 -0.03
N GLN A 167 22.64 0.14 0.63
CA GLN A 167 23.93 0.04 -0.06
C GLN A 167 24.13 -1.33 -0.73
N GLU A 168 23.45 -2.38 -0.21
CA GLU A 168 23.69 -3.77 -0.63
C GLU A 168 22.47 -4.41 -1.33
N LEU A 169 21.25 -3.90 -1.10
CA LEU A 169 20.07 -4.28 -1.89
C LEU A 169 19.64 -3.11 -2.77
N LYS A 170 19.44 -3.40 -4.07
CA LYS A 170 18.84 -2.51 -5.08
C LYS A 170 17.42 -2.07 -4.69
N CYS A 171 17.25 -1.27 -3.66
CA CYS A 171 15.95 -0.78 -3.19
C CYS A 171 15.45 0.46 -3.97
N LEU A 172 15.90 0.57 -5.21
CA LEU A 172 15.31 1.38 -6.28
C LEU A 172 14.59 0.51 -7.33
N ARG A 173 14.46 -0.82 -7.12
CA ARG A 173 13.94 -1.76 -8.14
C ARG A 173 12.78 -2.66 -7.66
N ALA A 174 11.81 -2.11 -6.95
CA ALA A 174 10.54 -2.80 -6.68
C ALA A 174 9.33 -2.22 -7.43
N TYR A 175 9.53 -1.28 -8.38
CA TYR A 175 8.48 -0.85 -9.30
C TYR A 175 8.84 -1.20 -10.75
N SER A 176 8.74 -2.49 -11.08
CA SER A 176 8.77 -2.96 -12.47
C SER A 176 8.23 -4.38 -12.56
N MET A 177 6.92 -4.52 -12.74
CA MET A 177 6.34 -5.55 -13.62
C MET A 177 5.01 -5.03 -14.20
N THR A 178 5.13 -4.07 -15.12
CA THR A 178 4.45 -3.96 -16.43
C THR A 178 4.65 -2.53 -16.96
N GLY A 179 5.86 -2.21 -17.40
CA GLY A 179 6.18 -0.91 -17.99
C GLY A 179 7.68 -0.79 -18.27
N PRO A 180 8.09 -0.12 -19.37
CA PRO A 180 9.48 -0.12 -19.81
C PRO A 180 10.39 0.52 -18.73
N SER A 181 11.52 -0.14 -18.48
CA SER A 181 12.56 0.19 -17.51
C SER A 181 12.72 1.71 -17.27
N SER A 182 12.60 2.16 -16.01
CA SER A 182 12.78 3.57 -15.59
C SER A 182 14.08 4.21 -16.12
N THR A 183 15.15 3.42 -16.25
CA THR A 183 16.42 3.88 -16.84
C THR A 183 16.29 4.22 -18.33
N GLN A 184 15.42 3.53 -19.04
CA GLN A 184 15.13 3.79 -20.44
C GLN A 184 14.22 5.01 -20.60
N LEU A 185 13.27 5.23 -19.68
CA LEU A 185 12.44 6.43 -19.69
C LEU A 185 13.28 7.68 -19.39
N GLU A 186 14.14 7.62 -18.38
CA GLU A 186 15.08 8.70 -18.04
C GLU A 186 16.07 8.97 -19.20
N ALA A 187 16.62 7.93 -19.82
CA ALA A 187 17.46 8.09 -21.01
C ALA A 187 16.69 8.71 -22.19
N ARG A 188 15.40 8.36 -22.36
CA ARG A 188 14.55 8.94 -23.41
C ARG A 188 14.10 10.37 -23.11
N LEU A 189 14.16 10.80 -21.86
CA LEU A 189 13.87 12.16 -21.40
C LEU A 189 15.14 12.98 -21.10
N ALA A 190 16.32 12.43 -21.38
CA ALA A 190 17.57 13.15 -21.20
C ALA A 190 17.58 14.45 -22.02
N GLY A 191 17.90 15.57 -21.36
CA GLY A 191 17.90 16.90 -21.97
C GLY A 191 16.50 17.52 -22.15
N ILE A 192 15.44 16.89 -21.65
CA ILE A 192 14.08 17.44 -21.66
C ILE A 192 13.78 18.05 -20.29
N ASN A 193 13.45 19.33 -20.27
CA ASN A 193 12.90 20.02 -19.12
C ASN A 193 11.38 19.83 -19.09
N ILE A 194 10.86 19.23 -18.02
CA ILE A 194 9.42 18.98 -17.88
C ILE A 194 8.84 20.07 -17.00
N ILE A 195 7.93 20.87 -17.57
CA ILE A 195 7.30 21.98 -16.86
C ILE A 195 5.77 21.81 -16.82
N ILE A 196 5.14 22.45 -15.84
CA ILE A 196 3.69 22.51 -15.74
C ILE A 196 3.22 23.85 -16.28
N GLY A 197 2.42 23.83 -17.34
CA GLY A 197 1.82 25.02 -17.92
C GLY A 197 0.82 25.71 -16.97
N ARG A 198 0.55 26.99 -17.22
CA ARG A 198 -0.55 27.70 -16.57
C ARG A 198 -1.88 27.14 -17.04
N GLN A 199 -2.93 27.46 -16.30
CA GLN A 199 -4.29 27.08 -16.67
C GLN A 199 -4.64 27.65 -18.05
N GLY A 200 -5.12 26.80 -18.95
CA GLY A 200 -5.48 27.23 -20.32
C GLY A 200 -4.31 27.50 -21.25
N GLU A 201 -3.08 27.22 -20.83
CA GLU A 201 -1.88 27.46 -21.64
C GLU A 201 -1.51 26.24 -22.49
N SER A 202 -1.01 26.49 -23.70
CA SER A 202 -0.43 25.45 -24.56
C SER A 202 1.04 25.16 -24.18
N CYS A 203 1.55 24.00 -24.56
CA CYS A 203 2.96 23.68 -24.30
C CYS A 203 3.92 24.56 -25.11
N ASP A 204 3.53 25.02 -26.30
CA ASP A 204 4.33 25.98 -27.07
C ASP A 204 4.54 27.28 -26.30
N SER A 205 3.47 27.81 -25.68
CA SER A 205 3.54 29.05 -24.90
C SER A 205 4.31 28.85 -23.59
N ALA A 206 4.02 27.74 -22.90
CA ALA A 206 4.68 27.40 -21.64
C ALA A 206 6.20 27.24 -21.82
N CYS A 207 6.65 26.46 -22.82
CA CYS A 207 8.07 26.27 -23.08
C CYS A 207 8.75 27.58 -23.50
N LYS A 208 8.08 28.38 -24.34
CA LYS A 208 8.60 29.68 -24.79
C LYS A 208 8.83 30.65 -23.63
N SER A 209 8.00 30.60 -22.58
CA SER A 209 8.19 31.41 -21.37
C SER A 209 9.49 31.08 -20.62
N SER A 210 10.02 29.87 -20.81
CA SER A 210 11.29 29.41 -20.25
C SER A 210 12.46 29.48 -21.25
N GLY A 211 12.25 30.12 -22.42
CA GLY A 211 13.27 30.21 -23.48
C GLY A 211 13.50 28.91 -24.25
N GLN A 212 12.58 27.95 -24.17
CA GLN A 212 12.68 26.62 -24.78
C GLN A 212 11.55 26.39 -25.80
N SER A 213 11.64 25.30 -26.56
CA SER A 213 10.59 24.88 -27.50
C SER A 213 9.93 23.57 -27.05
N CYS A 214 8.64 23.39 -27.37
CA CYS A 214 7.95 22.15 -27.07
C CYS A 214 8.50 21.00 -27.92
N VAL A 215 8.63 19.82 -27.32
CA VAL A 215 9.22 18.63 -27.94
C VAL A 215 8.12 17.57 -28.17
N PRO A 216 7.41 17.60 -29.31
CA PRO A 216 6.16 16.85 -29.49
C PRO A 216 6.32 15.33 -29.41
N ASN A 217 7.44 14.79 -29.88
CA ASN A 217 7.70 13.33 -29.82
C ASN A 217 7.92 12.81 -28.38
N LYS A 218 8.05 13.70 -27.38
CA LYS A 218 8.15 13.34 -25.96
C LYS A 218 6.80 13.41 -25.24
N LEU A 219 5.76 14.00 -25.83
CA LEU A 219 4.42 14.02 -25.23
C LEU A 219 3.88 12.61 -24.97
N ALA A 220 4.16 11.65 -25.87
CA ALA A 220 3.74 10.26 -25.68
C ALA A 220 4.40 9.58 -24.47
N LEU A 221 5.58 10.05 -24.05
CA LEU A 221 6.25 9.56 -22.84
C LEU A 221 5.61 10.14 -21.57
N LEU A 222 5.17 11.39 -21.65
CA LEU A 222 4.49 12.07 -20.54
C LEU A 222 3.02 11.67 -20.41
N ASN A 223 2.41 11.19 -21.48
CA ASN A 223 1.01 10.76 -21.56
C ASN A 223 0.78 9.36 -20.98
N GLN A 224 1.30 9.14 -19.77
CA GLN A 224 1.11 7.95 -18.95
C GLN A 224 0.72 8.42 -17.56
N CYS A 225 -0.33 7.85 -16.97
CA CYS A 225 -0.85 8.30 -15.68
C CYS A 225 0.26 8.36 -14.62
N GLU A 226 1.10 7.33 -14.60
CA GLU A 226 2.21 7.15 -13.67
C GLU A 226 3.24 8.27 -13.82
N VAL A 227 3.44 8.75 -15.05
CA VAL A 227 4.35 9.88 -15.33
C VAL A 227 3.69 11.19 -14.95
N ILE A 228 2.40 11.40 -15.26
CA ILE A 228 1.69 12.63 -14.89
C ILE A 228 1.66 12.80 -13.37
N GLN A 229 1.35 11.73 -12.62
CA GLN A 229 1.35 11.69 -11.15
C GLN A 229 2.72 11.96 -10.51
N LYS A 230 3.82 11.83 -11.28
CA LYS A 230 5.15 12.22 -10.80
C LYS A 230 5.32 13.74 -10.68
N TYR A 231 4.58 14.50 -11.47
CA TYR A 231 4.69 15.97 -11.54
C TYR A 231 3.45 16.69 -11.00
N MET A 232 2.28 16.05 -11.03
CA MET A 232 0.98 16.62 -10.68
C MET A 232 0.34 15.88 -9.50
N SER A 233 -0.59 16.52 -8.80
CA SER A 233 -1.17 15.94 -7.57
C SER A 233 -2.22 14.87 -7.86
N CYS A 234 -2.98 15.03 -8.95
CA CYS A 234 -3.99 14.07 -9.41
C CYS A 234 -4.96 13.60 -8.31
N LYS A 235 -5.43 14.53 -7.45
CA LYS A 235 -6.25 14.23 -6.26
C LYS A 235 -7.58 13.51 -6.55
N GLY A 236 -8.05 13.54 -7.79
CA GLY A 236 -9.22 12.79 -8.23
C GLY A 236 -8.86 11.36 -8.66
N ALA A 237 -8.69 11.19 -9.98
CA ALA A 237 -8.34 9.92 -10.61
C ALA A 237 -7.53 10.16 -11.90
N CYS A 238 -6.98 9.11 -12.50
CA CYS A 238 -6.46 9.17 -13.86
C CYS A 238 -7.51 8.70 -14.88
N LEU A 239 -7.91 9.60 -15.77
CA LEU A 239 -9.01 9.38 -16.71
C LEU A 239 -8.51 9.49 -18.15
N SER A 240 -8.94 8.55 -19.00
CA SER A 240 -8.70 8.67 -20.43
C SER A 240 -9.67 9.68 -21.06
N SER A 241 -9.15 10.64 -21.82
CA SER A 241 -9.90 11.67 -22.55
C SER A 241 -9.41 11.80 -24.01
N ILE A 242 -10.09 12.61 -24.82
CA ILE A 242 -9.82 12.82 -26.26
C ILE A 242 -9.39 14.28 -26.55
N GLY A 243 -9.24 15.11 -25.51
CA GLY A 243 -8.85 16.51 -25.67
C GLY A 243 -7.41 16.71 -26.14
N ALA A 244 -7.17 17.77 -26.91
CA ALA A 244 -5.83 18.13 -27.39
C ALA A 244 -4.91 18.66 -26.27
N ASP A 245 -5.47 18.95 -25.08
CA ASP A 245 -4.76 19.46 -23.91
C ASP A 245 -4.07 18.35 -23.09
N GLN A 246 -4.35 17.07 -23.34
CA GLN A 246 -3.64 15.99 -22.65
C GLN A 246 -2.15 15.93 -23.07
N PRO A 247 -1.23 15.50 -22.18
CA PRO A 247 -1.45 15.16 -20.77
C PRO A 247 -1.63 16.39 -19.87
N ALA A 248 -2.59 16.35 -18.95
CA ALA A 248 -2.91 17.50 -18.11
C ALA A 248 -3.58 17.11 -16.78
N GLU A 249 -3.59 18.03 -15.81
CA GLU A 249 -4.40 17.96 -14.60
C GLU A 249 -5.55 18.96 -14.70
N VAL A 250 -6.76 18.53 -14.31
CA VAL A 250 -7.94 19.39 -14.21
C VAL A 250 -7.80 20.26 -12.97
N VAL A 251 -7.96 21.57 -13.13
CA VAL A 251 -7.88 22.52 -12.02
C VAL A 251 -9.01 22.30 -11.00
N GLU A 252 -8.75 22.63 -9.74
CA GLU A 252 -9.67 22.41 -8.61
C GLU A 252 -10.95 23.26 -8.70
N ASP A 253 -10.88 24.44 -9.35
CA ASP A 253 -12.01 25.35 -9.57
C ASP A 253 -12.87 24.98 -10.79
N ALA A 254 -12.55 23.88 -11.49
CA ALA A 254 -13.34 23.41 -12.61
C ALA A 254 -14.76 22.98 -12.17
N PRO A 255 -15.75 23.07 -13.07
CA PRO A 255 -17.07 22.47 -12.86
C PRO A 255 -16.99 20.99 -12.44
N ARG A 256 -17.85 20.56 -11.51
CA ARG A 256 -17.84 19.19 -10.96
C ARG A 256 -17.92 18.09 -12.02
N ASN A 257 -18.63 18.36 -13.13
CA ASN A 257 -18.77 17.42 -14.25
C ASN A 257 -17.48 17.21 -15.07
N LEU A 258 -16.44 18.02 -14.82
CA LEU A 258 -15.13 17.89 -15.48
C LEU A 258 -14.09 17.16 -14.62
N ASN A 259 -14.48 16.65 -13.45
CA ASN A 259 -13.62 15.93 -12.51
C ASN A 259 -12.43 16.78 -12.01
N PRO A 260 -12.68 17.83 -11.20
CA PRO A 260 -11.61 18.66 -10.61
C PRO A 260 -10.55 17.81 -9.92
N GLY A 261 -9.27 18.14 -10.13
CA GLY A 261 -8.13 17.41 -9.58
C GLY A 261 -7.83 16.07 -10.27
N ALA A 262 -8.57 15.66 -11.30
CA ALA A 262 -8.25 14.46 -12.07
C ALA A 262 -7.12 14.73 -13.07
N CYS A 263 -6.28 13.71 -13.33
CA CYS A 263 -5.28 13.73 -14.38
C CYS A 263 -5.82 13.07 -15.64
N LEU A 264 -5.60 13.70 -16.78
CA LEU A 264 -6.13 13.31 -18.08
C LEU A 264 -4.99 12.86 -18.98
N TYR A 265 -5.16 11.68 -19.58
CA TYR A 265 -4.30 11.16 -20.62
C TYR A 265 -5.14 10.77 -21.85
N THR A 266 -4.55 10.77 -23.04
CA THR A 266 -5.23 10.29 -24.24
C THR A 266 -4.83 8.85 -24.58
N ARG A 267 -5.76 8.07 -25.13
CA ARG A 267 -5.45 6.76 -25.73
C ARG A 267 -4.98 6.88 -27.18
N SER A 268 -5.22 8.02 -27.82
CA SER A 268 -4.88 8.27 -29.21
C SER A 268 -3.59 9.08 -29.30
N GLN A 269 -2.49 8.46 -29.72
CA GLN A 269 -1.22 9.17 -29.88
C GLN A 269 -1.30 10.31 -30.92
N SER A 270 -2.21 10.21 -31.89
CA SER A 270 -2.45 11.26 -32.88
C SER A 270 -3.11 12.53 -32.32
N SER A 271 -3.67 12.48 -31.12
CA SER A 271 -4.29 13.66 -30.48
C SER A 271 -3.31 14.46 -29.62
N LEU A 272 -2.06 13.98 -29.45
CA LEU A 272 -1.02 14.69 -28.70
C LEU A 272 -0.46 15.83 -29.54
N SER A 273 -0.61 17.07 -29.04
CA SER A 273 -0.07 18.25 -29.72
C SER A 273 0.49 19.28 -28.74
N CYS A 274 1.47 20.07 -29.19
CA CYS A 274 2.07 21.14 -28.39
C CYS A 274 1.17 22.39 -28.30
N ASP A 275 0.37 22.65 -29.34
CA ASP A 275 -0.49 23.84 -29.44
C ASP A 275 -1.83 23.69 -28.68
N GLY A 276 -2.24 22.45 -28.40
CA GLY A 276 -3.47 22.15 -27.67
C GLY A 276 -3.55 22.83 -26.31
N SER A 277 -4.73 23.29 -25.94
CA SER A 277 -4.99 23.91 -24.64
C SER A 277 -6.44 23.73 -24.24
N HIS A 278 -6.71 23.81 -22.93
CA HIS A 278 -8.08 23.78 -22.42
C HIS A 278 -8.21 24.63 -21.15
N ARG A 279 -9.27 25.42 -21.08
CA ARG A 279 -9.49 26.45 -20.05
C ARG A 279 -9.48 25.94 -18.60
N HIS A 280 -9.75 24.65 -18.40
CA HIS A 280 -9.86 24.01 -17.08
C HIS A 280 -8.75 23.00 -16.83
N THR A 281 -7.67 23.02 -17.61
CA THR A 281 -6.55 22.11 -17.39
C THR A 281 -5.21 22.83 -17.40
N ARG A 282 -4.24 22.21 -16.74
CA ARG A 282 -2.84 22.60 -16.73
C ARG A 282 -2.04 21.47 -17.34
N ARG A 283 -1.31 21.78 -18.41
CA ARG A 283 -0.62 20.77 -19.23
C ARG A 283 0.74 20.41 -18.64
N LEU A 284 1.16 19.15 -18.83
CA LEU A 284 2.52 18.70 -18.56
C LEU A 284 3.33 18.74 -19.86
N CYS A 285 4.33 19.62 -19.92
CA CYS A 285 4.98 20.00 -21.17
C CYS A 285 6.45 19.57 -21.22
N PRO A 286 6.89 18.86 -22.27
CA PRO A 286 8.29 18.55 -22.52
C PRO A 286 8.93 19.69 -23.30
N CYS A 287 9.88 20.39 -22.69
CA CYS A 287 10.60 21.52 -23.27
C CYS A 287 12.08 21.21 -23.45
N ALA A 288 12.69 21.73 -24.52
CA ALA A 288 14.15 21.71 -24.70
C ALA A 288 14.62 22.98 -25.42
#